data_AF-A0A7S1JZ97-F1
#
_entry.id   AF-A0A7S1JZ97-F1
#
_cell.length_a   1.000
_cell.length_b   1.000
_cell.length_c   1.000
_cell.angle_alpha   90.00
_cell.angle_beta   90.00
_cell.angle_gamma   90.00
#
_symmetry.space_group_name_H-M   'P 1'
#
loop_
_entity.id
_entity.type
_entity.pdbx_description
1 polymer ?
#
loop_
_entity_poly.entity_id
_entity_poly.type
_entity_poly.pdbx_seq_one_letter_code
_entity_poly.pdbx_strand_id
1 'polypeptide(L)'
;GALTLGYSLKMCSLKSIPRVVMVNQLITDDDRQALMTVYHRIVEVDLICAEAVKMPYMGKEQFYASWLDYAFSKLRVLQLTEYDKVLFLDADVLANIHMDTHAIAHKVANAFAVE
;
A
#
# COMPACT_ATOMS: atom_id res chain seq x y z
N GLY A 1 -5.15 7.04 6.06
CA GLY A 1 -3.77 6.83 5.59
C GLY A 1 -3.66 6.89 4.08
N ALA A 2 -4.10 5.84 3.37
CA ALA A 2 -3.93 5.71 1.92
C ALA A 2 -4.40 6.93 1.09
N LEU A 3 -5.57 7.52 1.40
CA LEU A 3 -6.03 8.74 0.72
C LEU A 3 -5.04 9.90 0.85
N THR A 4 -4.52 10.14 2.05
CA THR A 4 -3.53 11.18 2.35
C THR A 4 -2.24 10.95 1.59
N LEU A 5 -1.75 9.70 1.56
CA LEU A 5 -0.57 9.39 0.77
C LEU A 5 -0.84 9.60 -0.72
N GLY A 6 -1.92 9.04 -1.27
CA GLY A 6 -2.28 9.17 -2.68
C GLY A 6 -2.35 10.63 -3.11
N TYR A 7 -2.90 11.50 -2.24
CA TYR A 7 -2.90 12.94 -2.43
C TYR A 7 -1.48 13.54 -2.42
N SER A 8 -0.65 13.21 -1.42
CA SER A 8 0.72 13.72 -1.35
C SER A 8 1.58 13.28 -2.56
N LEU A 9 1.41 12.05 -3.03
CA LEU A 9 2.06 11.54 -4.24
C LEU A 9 1.58 12.26 -5.51
N LYS A 10 0.29 12.64 -5.57
CA LYS A 10 -0.27 13.43 -6.67
C LYS A 10 0.34 14.84 -6.73
N MET A 11 0.78 15.38 -5.58
CA MET A 11 1.50 16.67 -5.51
C MET A 11 2.98 16.57 -5.86
N CYS A 12 3.55 15.37 -5.84
CA CYS A 12 4.92 15.15 -6.28
C CYS A 12 5.02 15.16 -7.82
N SER A 13 6.21 15.39 -8.36
CA SER A 13 6.50 15.38 -9.82
C SER A 13 6.43 13.99 -10.47
N LEU A 14 5.63 13.06 -9.92
CA LEU A 14 5.55 11.65 -10.26
C LEU A 14 4.50 11.35 -11.34
N LYS A 15 4.32 12.27 -12.30
CA LYS A 15 3.19 12.22 -13.25
C LYS A 15 3.22 11.01 -14.19
N SER A 16 4.39 10.43 -14.45
CA SER A 16 4.57 9.27 -15.34
C SER A 16 4.44 7.92 -14.63
N ILE A 17 4.38 7.89 -13.30
CA ILE A 17 4.35 6.65 -12.52
C ILE A 17 2.91 6.34 -12.10
N PRO A 18 2.37 5.16 -12.45
CA PRO A 18 1.02 4.79 -12.06
C PRO A 18 0.92 4.55 -10.55
N ARG A 19 0.28 5.48 -9.85
CA ARG A 19 -0.18 5.27 -8.47
C ARG A 19 -1.23 4.16 -8.44
N VAL A 20 -0.91 3.07 -7.77
CA VAL A 20 -1.80 1.92 -7.54
C VAL A 20 -2.05 1.80 -6.03
N VAL A 21 -3.18 1.19 -5.66
CA VAL A 21 -3.50 0.84 -4.27
C VAL A 21 -4.01 -0.59 -4.25
N MET A 22 -3.56 -1.39 -3.28
CA MET A 22 -4.12 -2.71 -3.04
C MET A 22 -5.23 -2.57 -2.00
N VAL A 23 -6.33 -3.28 -2.19
CA VAL A 23 -7.47 -3.26 -1.26
C VAL A 23 -7.97 -4.68 -1.10
N ASN A 24 -8.52 -5.00 0.06
CA ASN A 24 -9.21 -6.27 0.27
C ASN A 24 -10.72 -6.07 0.14
N GLN A 25 -11.49 -7.13 0.37
CA GLN A 25 -12.95 -7.10 0.32
C GLN A 25 -13.60 -6.34 1.49
N LEU A 26 -12.82 -5.82 2.45
CA LEU A 26 -13.33 -5.16 3.66
C LEU A 26 -13.54 -3.64 3.47
N ILE A 27 -13.05 -3.04 2.39
CA ILE A 27 -13.28 -1.62 2.12
C ILE A 27 -14.72 -1.38 1.64
N THR A 28 -15.27 -0.22 2.00
CA THR A 28 -16.60 0.17 1.51
C THR A 28 -16.56 0.68 0.06
N ASP A 29 -17.72 0.73 -0.59
CA ASP A 29 -17.83 1.36 -1.92
C ASP A 29 -17.48 2.85 -1.88
N ASP A 30 -17.81 3.54 -0.78
CA ASP A 30 -17.45 4.94 -0.56
C ASP A 30 -15.93 5.11 -0.46
N ASP A 31 -15.24 4.23 0.27
CA ASP A 31 -13.77 4.23 0.36
C ASP A 31 -13.15 3.97 -1.01
N ARG A 32 -13.69 3.01 -1.76
CA ARG A 32 -13.25 2.70 -3.12
C ARG A 32 -13.38 3.93 -4.03
N GLN A 33 -14.52 4.60 -3.98
CA GLN A 33 -14.78 5.80 -4.76
C GLN A 33 -13.83 6.95 -4.37
N ALA A 34 -13.56 7.12 -3.08
CA ALA A 34 -12.59 8.10 -2.60
C ALA A 34 -11.17 7.79 -3.11
N LEU A 35 -10.75 6.53 -3.06
CA LEU A 35 -9.41 6.11 -3.53
C LEU A 35 -9.22 6.35 -5.03
N MET A 36 -10.27 6.19 -5.85
CA MET A 36 -10.22 6.48 -7.28
C MET A 36 -9.90 7.94 -7.62
N THR A 37 -10.09 8.88 -6.68
CA THR A 37 -9.79 10.30 -6.91
C THR A 37 -8.29 10.62 -6.90
N VAL A 38 -7.49 9.73 -6.29
CA VAL A 38 -6.04 9.93 -6.09
C VAL A 38 -5.19 8.81 -6.70
N TYR A 39 -5.70 7.58 -6.81
CA TYR A 39 -5.02 6.45 -7.45
C TYR A 39 -5.51 6.22 -8.88
N HIS A 40 -4.63 5.77 -9.78
CA HIS A 40 -5.01 5.42 -11.15
C HIS A 40 -5.63 4.03 -11.25
N ARG A 41 -5.27 3.13 -10.33
CA ARG A 41 -5.76 1.75 -10.30
C ARG A 41 -5.93 1.29 -8.86
N ILE A 42 -7.04 0.59 -8.64
CA ILE A 42 -7.31 -0.15 -7.43
C ILE A 42 -7.17 -1.63 -7.78
N VAL A 43 -6.33 -2.34 -7.04
CA VAL A 43 -6.14 -3.79 -7.21
C VAL A 43 -6.75 -4.48 -6.00
N GLU A 44 -7.74 -5.32 -6.22
CA GLU A 44 -8.28 -6.15 -5.17
C GLU A 44 -7.35 -7.33 -4.92
N VAL A 45 -7.02 -7.57 -3.65
CA VAL A 45 -6.14 -8.66 -3.22
C VAL A 45 -6.78 -9.42 -2.07
N ASP A 46 -6.62 -10.74 -2.10
CA ASP A 46 -7.09 -11.59 -1.00
C ASP A 46 -6.22 -11.41 0.23
N LEU A 47 -6.88 -11.38 1.39
CA LEU A 47 -6.22 -11.44 2.68
C LEU A 47 -5.40 -12.73 2.80
N ILE A 48 -4.19 -12.59 3.30
CA ILE A 48 -3.37 -13.71 3.76
C ILE A 48 -3.42 -13.69 5.28
N CYS A 49 -4.17 -14.61 5.85
CA CYS A 49 -4.20 -14.85 7.29
C CYS A 49 -3.31 -16.05 7.60
N ALA A 50 -2.17 -15.80 8.25
CA ALA A 50 -1.25 -16.84 8.69
C ALA A 50 -0.71 -16.47 10.07
N GLU A 51 -0.53 -17.46 10.94
CA GLU A 51 0.01 -17.24 12.27
C GLU A 51 1.40 -16.61 12.17
N ALA A 52 1.53 -15.37 12.63
CA ALA A 52 2.79 -14.69 12.68
C ALA A 52 3.60 -15.13 13.90
N VAL A 53 4.92 -15.23 13.73
CA VAL A 53 5.84 -15.50 14.84
C VAL A 53 5.82 -14.31 15.80
N LYS A 54 5.25 -14.52 16.99
CA LYS A 54 5.16 -13.50 18.04
C LYS A 54 6.47 -13.49 18.83
N MET A 55 7.16 -12.36 18.83
CA MET A 55 8.40 -12.18 19.59
C MET A 55 8.05 -11.81 21.04
N PRO A 56 8.34 -12.66 22.04
CA PRO A 56 7.88 -12.48 23.41
C PRO A 56 8.49 -11.27 24.15
N TYR A 57 9.55 -10.66 23.60
CA TYR A 57 10.37 -9.67 24.29
C TYR A 57 9.87 -8.22 24.22
N MET A 58 8.78 -7.93 23.51
CA MET A 58 8.44 -6.53 23.18
C MET A 58 7.38 -5.90 24.09
N GLY A 59 6.69 -6.66 24.95
CA GLY A 59 5.59 -6.13 25.80
C GLY A 59 4.46 -5.45 25.00
N LYS A 60 4.51 -5.53 23.67
CA LYS A 60 3.63 -4.91 22.70
C LYS A 60 2.76 -5.94 21.97
N GLU A 61 2.73 -7.18 22.45
CA GLU A 61 1.94 -8.25 21.82
C GLU A 61 0.50 -7.81 21.57
N GLN A 62 -0.10 -7.05 22.49
CA GLN A 62 -1.45 -6.51 22.35
C GLN A 62 -1.62 -5.54 21.17
N PHE A 63 -0.59 -4.78 20.80
CA PHE A 63 -0.64 -3.82 19.68
C PHE A 63 -0.51 -4.50 18.32
N TYR A 64 0.14 -5.66 18.26
CA TYR A 64 0.39 -6.39 17.02
C TYR A 64 -0.60 -7.55 16.83
N ALA A 65 -1.11 -8.14 17.91
CA ALA A 65 -1.91 -9.37 17.87
C ALA A 65 -3.17 -9.27 17.02
N SER A 66 -3.76 -8.07 16.86
CA SER A 66 -5.01 -7.91 16.11
C SER A 66 -4.84 -7.91 14.59
N TRP A 67 -3.64 -7.62 14.09
CA TRP A 67 -3.42 -7.40 12.65
C TRP A 67 -2.20 -8.16 12.09
N LEU A 68 -1.25 -8.58 12.94
CA LEU A 68 0.00 -9.16 12.48
C LEU A 68 -0.19 -10.44 11.65
N ASP A 69 -1.23 -11.23 11.94
CA ASP A 69 -1.55 -12.43 11.18
C ASP A 69 -2.05 -12.11 9.76
N TYR A 70 -2.55 -10.90 9.52
CA TYR A 70 -2.98 -10.39 8.22
C TYR A 70 -1.88 -9.64 7.45
N ALA A 71 -0.80 -9.24 8.13
CA ALA A 71 0.26 -8.41 7.58
C ALA A 71 0.91 -9.00 6.33
N PHE A 72 0.84 -10.33 6.17
CA PHE A 72 1.32 -11.04 4.99
C PHE A 72 0.57 -10.66 3.71
N SER A 73 -0.64 -10.10 3.80
CA SER A 73 -1.40 -9.57 2.66
C SER A 73 -0.61 -8.51 1.89
N LYS A 74 0.32 -7.79 2.54
CA LYS A 74 1.27 -6.86 1.91
C LYS A 74 2.10 -7.54 0.82
N LEU A 75 2.44 -8.83 0.99
CA LEU A 75 3.25 -9.60 0.03
C LEU A 75 2.55 -9.84 -1.31
N ARG A 76 1.24 -9.60 -1.40
CA ARG A 76 0.50 -9.62 -2.68
C ARG A 76 1.06 -8.63 -3.69
N VAL A 77 1.83 -7.62 -3.25
CA VAL A 77 2.59 -6.74 -4.15
C VAL A 77 3.51 -7.49 -5.12
N LEU A 78 4.04 -8.66 -4.71
CA LEU A 78 4.91 -9.48 -5.56
C LEU A 78 4.17 -10.15 -6.72
N GLN A 79 2.83 -10.13 -6.70
CA GLN A 79 1.98 -10.64 -7.77
C GLN A 79 1.68 -9.59 -8.85
N LEU A 80 2.10 -8.34 -8.65
CA LEU A 80 1.95 -7.24 -9.63
C LEU A 80 3.00 -7.34 -10.75
N THR A 81 3.00 -8.49 -11.44
CA THR A 81 3.98 -8.89 -12.47
C THR A 81 3.92 -8.06 -13.76
N GLU A 82 2.89 -7.23 -13.93
CA GLU A 82 2.79 -6.29 -15.04
C GLU A 82 3.70 -5.06 -14.90
N TYR A 83 4.36 -4.91 -13.75
CA TYR A 83 5.30 -3.85 -13.42
C TYR A 83 6.72 -4.42 -13.31
N ASP A 84 7.69 -3.74 -13.93
CA ASP A 84 9.10 -4.17 -13.90
C ASP A 84 9.73 -3.91 -12.52
N LYS A 85 9.25 -2.87 -11.82
CA LYS A 85 9.66 -2.49 -10.47
C LYS A 85 8.47 -1.95 -9.69
N VAL A 86 8.51 -2.01 -8.37
CA VAL A 86 7.45 -1.47 -7.49
C VAL A 86 8.09 -0.66 -6.37
N LEU A 87 7.56 0.54 -6.12
CA LEU A 87 7.84 1.29 -4.89
C LEU A 87 6.70 1.00 -3.90
N PHE A 88 6.94 0.06 -3.00
CA PHE A 88 5.99 -0.28 -1.96
C PHE A 88 6.14 0.68 -0.79
N LEU A 89 5.06 1.34 -0.37
CA LEU A 89 5.05 2.23 0.81
C LEU A 89 3.91 1.76 1.75
N ASP A 90 3.92 2.21 3.00
CA ASP A 90 2.88 1.88 4.01
C ASP A 90 1.88 3.02 4.24
N ALA A 91 0.63 2.68 4.63
CA ALA A 91 -0.57 3.55 4.75
C ALA A 91 -0.35 4.87 5.51
N ASP A 92 0.66 4.88 6.36
CA ASP A 92 1.06 5.91 7.31
C ASP A 92 2.23 6.77 6.82
N VAL A 93 2.75 6.53 5.61
CA VAL A 93 3.77 7.36 4.98
C VAL A 93 3.17 8.61 4.34
N LEU A 94 3.91 9.72 4.39
CA LEU A 94 3.60 10.95 3.67
C LEU A 94 4.73 11.26 2.68
N ALA A 95 4.39 11.44 1.39
CA ALA A 95 5.37 11.80 0.38
C ALA A 95 5.70 13.31 0.44
N ASN A 96 6.99 13.63 0.37
CA ASN A 96 7.46 15.01 0.23
C ASN A 96 7.55 15.37 -1.26
N ILE A 97 7.28 16.63 -1.62
CA ILE A 97 7.34 17.16 -2.99
C ILE A 97 8.70 16.95 -3.69
N HIS A 98 9.78 16.78 -2.92
CA HIS A 98 11.13 16.53 -3.43
C HIS A 98 11.48 15.04 -3.55
N MET A 99 10.52 14.14 -3.34
CA MET A 99 10.75 12.71 -3.49
C MET A 99 11.09 12.40 -4.95
N ASP A 100 12.38 12.26 -5.23
CA ASP A 100 12.90 11.92 -6.54
C ASP A 100 12.86 10.41 -6.75
N THR A 101 12.11 9.99 -7.75
CA THR A 101 11.96 8.59 -8.13
C THR A 101 12.67 8.29 -9.45
N HIS A 102 13.66 9.10 -9.86
CA HIS A 102 14.45 8.88 -11.08
C HIS A 102 15.01 7.44 -11.20
N ALA A 103 15.27 6.74 -10.10
CA ALA A 103 15.70 5.34 -10.07
C ALA A 103 14.58 4.30 -10.35
N ILE A 104 13.31 4.75 -10.39
CA ILE A 104 12.07 3.96 -10.35
C ILE A 104 11.24 4.21 -11.65
N ALA A 105 11.81 4.85 -12.67
CA ALA A 105 11.06 5.39 -13.83
C ALA A 105 10.46 4.35 -14.82
N HIS A 106 10.55 3.04 -14.58
CA HIS A 106 10.05 2.01 -15.50
C HIS A 106 8.85 1.27 -14.90
N LYS A 107 7.64 1.53 -15.45
CA LYS A 107 6.34 0.92 -15.09
C LYS A 107 6.27 0.48 -13.63
N VAL A 108 5.87 1.41 -12.75
CA VAL A 108 5.88 1.14 -11.30
C VAL A 108 4.50 1.35 -10.70
N ALA A 109 3.96 0.30 -10.09
CA ALA A 109 2.83 0.41 -9.18
C ALA A 109 3.33 0.80 -7.79
N ASN A 110 2.52 1.60 -7.09
CA ASN A 110 2.58 1.67 -5.64
C ASN A 110 1.57 0.66 -5.10
N ALA A 111 1.84 0.00 -3.99
CA ALA A 111 0.90 -0.94 -3.40
C ALA A 111 0.81 -0.64 -1.91
N PHE A 112 -0.40 -0.74 -1.38
CA PHE A 112 -0.76 -0.33 -0.01
C PHE A 112 -1.70 -1.34 0.57
N ALA A 113 -1.48 -1.76 1.81
CA ALA A 113 -2.43 -2.58 2.54
C ALA A 113 -3.36 -1.70 3.38
N VAL A 114 -4.65 -2.01 3.31
CA VAL A 114 -5.66 -1.56 4.26
C VAL A 114 -5.77 -2.63 5.34
N GLU A 115 -5.33 -2.29 6.54
CA GLU A 115 -5.69 -2.95 7.80
C GLU A 115 -6.21 -1.89 8.77
#